data_AF-A0A7K6IGI6-F1
#
_entry.id   AF-A0A7K6IGI6-F1
#
_cell.length_a   1.000
_cell.length_b   1.000
_cell.length_c   1.000
_cell.angle_alpha   90.00
_cell.angle_beta   90.00
_cell.angle_gamma   90.00
#
_symmetry.space_group_name_H-M   'P 1'
#
loop_
_entity.id
_entity.type
_entity.pdbx_description
1 polymer ?
#
loop_
_entity_poly.entity_id
_entity_poly.type
_entity_poly.pdbx_seq_one_letter_code
_entity_poly.pdbx_strand_id
1 'polypeptide(L)'
;VLLLLCPLAVALPGAGGGAGRFWHLTDLHWDPEYEAAAAEGRPCPSGGGRAGPAGPWGSYLCDAPWSLLGSAAQAMQARLARPDFVLWTGDDTPHVPNEQLGEEKVLHIIAHLTSLIEETFPGTKVYAAMGNHDFHPKNQFPGKEHRIYNQTAELWRPWLNNASLSLFRAGGFYSEKLPGPGMRGRMVVLNTNLYYDQNDETAGEEDPGGQFQWLEETLTNASRADEMVYIVGHVPPGFFEKKRGKPWFRRGFNERYLGIVQKHHGVIAAQFFGHHHTDSFRMFYSDTGAPINVMFLAPGVTPWKTTLPGVSNGANNPGIRIIDYDRDTLQVLDMVTYYLNLTRANLMASPRDEEFPVWEEEYRLTEAFHVPDGSARSMQMVLERISRDPHYLQLYYEFNSARYDLEPCRQECRVDHLCAIREVDFTKYNECVKTNSSASAASSVWLLVFCMFLGFLSPQSVL
;
A
#
# COMPACT_ATOMS: atom_id res chain seq x y z
N VAL A 1 34.84 -42.25 -29.64
CA VAL A 1 34.58 -41.46 -28.42
C VAL A 1 33.72 -40.27 -28.81
N LEU A 2 32.40 -40.38 -28.65
CA LEU A 2 31.49 -39.24 -28.53
C LEU A 2 30.21 -39.78 -27.86
N LEU A 3 30.14 -39.60 -26.54
CA LEU A 3 28.98 -39.95 -25.71
C LEU A 3 27.96 -38.82 -25.82
N LEU A 4 26.83 -39.10 -26.47
CA LEU A 4 25.63 -38.25 -26.40
C LEU A 4 24.99 -38.47 -25.02
N LEU A 5 25.21 -37.52 -24.12
CA LEU A 5 24.51 -37.41 -22.84
C LEU A 5 23.10 -36.86 -23.11
N CYS A 6 22.10 -37.71 -22.89
CA CYS A 6 20.70 -37.32 -22.83
C CYS A 6 20.48 -36.60 -21.48
N PRO A 7 19.95 -35.36 -21.43
CA PRO A 7 19.61 -34.75 -20.16
C PRO A 7 18.35 -35.43 -19.63
N LEU A 8 18.45 -36.05 -18.46
CA LEU A 8 17.31 -36.44 -17.65
C LEU A 8 16.57 -35.16 -17.27
N ALA A 9 15.40 -34.95 -17.89
CA ALA A 9 14.43 -33.99 -17.43
C ALA A 9 13.98 -34.42 -16.03
N VAL A 10 14.41 -33.65 -15.01
CA VAL A 10 13.82 -33.71 -13.68
C VAL A 10 12.40 -33.18 -13.84
N ALA A 11 11.42 -34.08 -13.82
CA ALA A 11 10.01 -33.73 -13.74
C ALA A 11 9.79 -32.97 -12.43
N LEU A 12 9.48 -31.67 -12.55
CA LEU A 12 8.93 -30.88 -11.45
C LEU A 12 7.60 -31.52 -11.02
N PRO A 13 7.40 -31.79 -9.72
CA PRO A 13 6.14 -32.33 -9.24
C PRO A 13 5.06 -31.24 -9.30
N GLY A 14 4.00 -31.51 -10.07
CA GLY A 14 2.70 -30.85 -9.94
C GLY A 14 2.38 -29.76 -10.96
N ALA A 15 2.06 -30.14 -12.20
CA ALA A 15 1.16 -29.34 -13.03
C ALA A 15 -0.28 -29.57 -12.51
N GLY A 16 -0.89 -28.53 -11.94
CA GLY A 16 -2.22 -28.63 -11.30
C GLY A 16 -3.02 -27.33 -11.20
N GLY A 17 -2.39 -26.16 -11.16
CA GLY A 17 -3.06 -24.85 -11.17
C GLY A 17 -2.28 -23.81 -11.96
N GLY A 18 -2.98 -23.01 -12.77
CA GLY A 18 -2.37 -21.95 -13.56
C GLY A 18 -2.15 -20.66 -12.75
N ALA A 19 -1.22 -19.81 -13.19
CA ALA A 19 -1.06 -18.47 -12.62
C ALA A 19 -2.33 -17.62 -12.83
N GLY A 20 -2.75 -16.94 -11.78
CA GLY A 20 -3.84 -15.96 -11.77
C GLY A 20 -3.31 -14.54 -11.69
N ARG A 21 -4.16 -13.56 -11.99
CA ARG A 21 -3.79 -12.14 -11.95
C ARG A 21 -4.92 -11.28 -11.40
N PHE A 22 -4.60 -10.34 -10.53
CA PHE A 22 -5.58 -9.40 -9.98
C PHE A 22 -5.00 -7.98 -9.90
N TRP A 23 -5.88 -6.99 -9.88
CA TRP A 23 -5.52 -5.60 -9.62
C TRP A 23 -5.53 -5.31 -8.13
N HIS A 24 -4.57 -4.53 -7.63
CA HIS A 24 -4.63 -3.84 -6.34
C HIS A 24 -4.65 -2.33 -6.59
N LEU A 25 -5.78 -1.71 -6.25
CA LEU A 25 -6.09 -0.30 -6.40
C LEU A 25 -6.38 0.30 -5.01
N THR A 26 -5.90 1.51 -4.75
CA THR A 26 -6.04 2.14 -3.43
C THR A 26 -5.92 3.66 -3.51
N ASP A 27 -6.44 4.37 -2.50
CA ASP A 27 -6.21 5.79 -2.26
C ASP A 27 -6.50 6.62 -3.52
N LEU A 28 -7.73 6.52 -4.02
CA LEU A 28 -8.15 7.24 -5.22
C LEU A 28 -8.31 8.73 -4.93
N HIS A 29 -8.86 9.06 -3.75
CA HIS A 29 -9.18 10.41 -3.29
C HIS A 29 -9.68 11.31 -4.42
N TRP A 30 -10.91 11.09 -4.86
CA TRP A 30 -11.53 11.96 -5.85
C TRP A 30 -11.80 13.33 -5.23
N ASP A 31 -11.27 14.40 -5.85
CA ASP A 31 -11.65 15.78 -5.57
C ASP A 31 -12.68 16.25 -6.62
N PRO A 32 -13.99 16.32 -6.28
CA PRO A 32 -15.03 16.75 -7.21
C PRO A 32 -14.94 18.24 -7.58
N GLU A 33 -14.18 19.03 -6.83
CA GLU A 33 -14.04 20.47 -7.00
C GLU A 33 -12.72 20.86 -7.69
N TYR A 34 -11.98 19.89 -8.25
CA TYR A 34 -10.76 20.16 -9.01
C TYR A 34 -11.06 20.93 -10.31
N GLU A 35 -10.40 22.07 -10.50
CA GLU A 35 -10.45 22.90 -11.70
C GLU A 35 -9.05 23.36 -12.11
N ALA A 36 -8.51 22.80 -13.20
CA ALA A 36 -7.15 23.11 -13.66
C ALA A 36 -6.93 24.61 -13.97
N ALA A 37 -7.96 25.29 -14.47
CA ALA A 37 -7.94 26.71 -14.85
C ALA A 37 -8.52 27.62 -13.75
N ALA A 38 -8.58 27.15 -12.50
CA ALA A 38 -9.16 27.90 -11.39
C ALA A 38 -8.55 29.29 -11.23
N ALA A 39 -9.42 30.23 -10.83
CA ALA A 39 -9.00 31.59 -10.49
C ALA A 39 -7.91 31.60 -9.41
N GLU A 40 -6.99 32.56 -9.48
CA GLU A 40 -5.88 32.73 -8.52
C GLU A 40 -4.87 31.56 -8.48
N GLY A 41 -4.97 30.59 -9.41
CA GLY A 41 -4.07 29.44 -9.48
C GLY A 41 -4.25 28.47 -8.31
N ARG A 42 -5.46 28.40 -7.72
CA ARG A 42 -5.84 27.49 -6.64
C ARG A 42 -6.78 26.40 -7.18
N PRO A 43 -6.24 25.31 -7.73
CA PRO A 43 -7.02 24.36 -8.52
C PRO A 43 -7.97 23.46 -7.72
N CYS A 44 -7.88 23.42 -6.39
CA CYS A 44 -8.62 22.44 -5.60
C CYS A 44 -8.73 22.82 -4.11
N PRO A 45 -9.79 22.40 -3.40
CA PRO A 45 -9.89 22.54 -1.94
C PRO A 45 -8.91 21.65 -1.18
N SER A 46 -8.61 20.44 -1.66
CA SER A 46 -7.62 19.51 -1.07
C SER A 46 -6.19 20.08 -0.99
N GLY A 47 -5.90 21.10 -1.81
CA GLY A 47 -4.66 21.87 -1.77
C GLY A 47 -4.54 22.81 -0.57
N GLY A 48 -5.60 23.00 0.22
CA GLY A 48 -5.59 23.86 1.41
C GLY A 48 -5.32 25.33 1.09
N GLY A 49 -5.79 25.81 -0.07
CA GLY A 49 -5.58 27.18 -0.53
C GLY A 49 -4.19 27.49 -1.10
N ARG A 50 -3.32 26.49 -1.22
CA ARG A 50 -2.01 26.62 -1.87
C ARG A 50 -2.21 26.82 -3.38
N ALA A 51 -1.57 27.85 -3.92
CA ALA A 51 -1.52 28.06 -5.36
C ALA A 51 -0.33 27.29 -5.97
N GLY A 52 -0.49 26.77 -7.19
CA GLY A 52 0.59 26.07 -7.87
C GLY A 52 0.20 25.52 -9.25
N PRO A 53 1.14 24.86 -9.94
CA PRO A 53 0.91 24.29 -11.25
C PRO A 53 -0.23 23.26 -11.22
N ALA A 54 -1.12 23.36 -12.20
CA ALA A 54 -2.26 22.48 -12.38
C ALA A 54 -2.40 22.15 -13.87
N GLY A 55 -2.99 21.00 -14.17
CA GLY A 55 -3.24 20.56 -15.53
C GLY A 55 -4.43 19.61 -15.56
N PRO A 56 -4.89 19.20 -16.74
CA PRO A 56 -6.12 18.43 -16.88
C PRO A 56 -6.07 17.07 -16.17
N TRP A 57 -4.89 16.53 -15.88
CA TRP A 57 -4.72 15.24 -15.21
C TRP A 57 -4.43 15.36 -13.71
N GLY A 58 -4.41 16.58 -13.16
CA GLY A 58 -4.21 16.82 -11.73
C GLY A 58 -3.04 17.72 -11.39
N SER A 59 -2.76 17.83 -10.09
CA SER A 59 -1.64 18.57 -9.52
C SER A 59 -1.11 17.82 -8.30
N TYR A 60 0.20 17.81 -8.07
CA TYR A 60 0.76 17.25 -6.83
C TYR A 60 0.32 18.01 -5.56
N LEU A 61 -0.34 19.17 -5.67
CA LEU A 61 -0.93 19.83 -4.51
C LEU A 61 -2.33 19.31 -4.17
N CYS A 62 -2.97 18.63 -5.11
CA CYS A 62 -4.38 18.26 -5.05
C CYS A 62 -4.56 16.76 -4.96
N ASP A 63 -5.73 16.39 -4.48
CA ASP A 63 -6.32 15.09 -4.74
C ASP A 63 -6.76 14.93 -6.21
N ALA A 64 -7.15 13.70 -6.58
CA ALA A 64 -7.30 13.30 -7.97
C ALA A 64 -8.53 13.95 -8.63
N PRO A 65 -8.41 14.57 -9.82
CA PRO A 65 -9.58 14.90 -10.62
C PRO A 65 -10.20 13.65 -11.25
N TRP A 66 -11.48 13.73 -11.64
CA TRP A 66 -12.17 12.62 -12.31
C TRP A 66 -11.47 12.15 -13.59
N SER A 67 -10.86 13.08 -14.34
CA SER A 67 -10.08 12.78 -15.55
C SER A 67 -8.90 11.83 -15.28
N LEU A 68 -8.21 11.99 -14.15
CA LEU A 68 -7.14 11.09 -13.74
C LEU A 68 -7.69 9.70 -13.44
N LEU A 69 -8.79 9.61 -12.67
CA LEU A 69 -9.41 8.33 -12.32
C LEU A 69 -9.93 7.60 -13.55
N GLY A 70 -10.56 8.31 -14.49
CA GLY A 70 -10.96 7.76 -15.79
C GLY A 70 -9.77 7.27 -16.61
N SER A 71 -8.64 7.98 -16.58
CA SER A 71 -7.42 7.51 -17.26
C SER A 71 -6.84 6.25 -16.62
N ALA A 72 -6.87 6.14 -15.29
CA ALA A 72 -6.42 4.95 -14.57
C ALA A 72 -7.29 3.75 -14.93
N ALA A 73 -8.62 3.91 -14.90
CA ALA A 73 -9.57 2.88 -15.31
C ALA A 73 -9.30 2.35 -16.72
N GLN A 74 -9.10 3.25 -17.69
CA GLN A 74 -8.74 2.85 -19.05
C GLN A 74 -7.38 2.16 -19.15
N ALA A 75 -6.38 2.66 -18.43
CA ALA A 75 -5.06 2.05 -18.40
C ALA A 75 -5.09 0.63 -17.81
N MET A 76 -5.90 0.41 -16.77
CA MET A 76 -6.11 -0.91 -16.20
C MET A 76 -6.83 -1.84 -17.19
N GLN A 77 -7.90 -1.37 -17.83
CA GLN A 77 -8.64 -2.15 -18.84
C GLN A 77 -7.74 -2.54 -20.04
N ALA A 78 -6.93 -1.60 -20.53
CA ALA A 78 -6.02 -1.85 -21.66
C ALA A 78 -4.95 -2.92 -21.36
N ARG A 79 -4.58 -3.09 -20.09
CA ARG A 79 -3.53 -4.02 -19.64
C ARG A 79 -4.07 -5.38 -19.21
N LEU A 80 -5.14 -5.37 -18.42
CA LEU A 80 -5.76 -6.56 -17.88
C LEU A 80 -7.27 -6.31 -17.73
N ALA A 81 -7.99 -6.43 -18.85
CA ALA A 81 -9.45 -6.26 -18.91
C ALA A 81 -10.24 -7.34 -18.16
N ARG A 82 -9.63 -8.51 -17.92
CA ARG A 82 -10.27 -9.69 -17.30
C ARG A 82 -9.37 -10.25 -16.20
N PRO A 83 -9.19 -9.53 -15.08
CA PRO A 83 -8.51 -10.07 -13.91
C PRO A 83 -9.38 -11.15 -13.25
N ASP A 84 -8.78 -11.98 -12.40
CA ASP A 84 -9.52 -12.97 -11.60
C ASP A 84 -10.43 -12.28 -10.58
N PHE A 85 -9.96 -11.15 -10.04
CA PHE A 85 -10.70 -10.24 -9.17
C PHE A 85 -10.00 -8.86 -9.14
N VAL A 86 -10.64 -7.88 -8.51
CA VAL A 86 -10.03 -6.59 -8.16
C VAL A 86 -9.99 -6.46 -6.65
N LEU A 87 -8.87 -5.98 -6.13
CA LEU A 87 -8.70 -5.59 -4.74
C LEU A 87 -8.70 -4.07 -4.66
N TRP A 88 -9.63 -3.51 -3.89
CA TRP A 88 -9.77 -2.06 -3.68
C TRP A 88 -9.67 -1.74 -2.19
N THR A 89 -8.61 -1.06 -1.77
CA THR A 89 -8.36 -0.79 -0.33
C THR A 89 -8.80 0.59 0.13
N GLY A 90 -9.81 1.18 -0.50
CA GLY A 90 -10.52 2.39 -0.03
C GLY A 90 -9.74 3.70 -0.14
N ASP A 91 -10.20 4.69 0.62
CA ASP A 91 -9.80 6.10 0.62
C ASP A 91 -10.18 6.83 -0.69
N ASP A 92 -11.47 7.14 -0.73
CA ASP A 92 -12.20 7.62 -1.90
C ASP A 92 -12.35 9.13 -1.91
N THR A 93 -12.42 9.75 -0.73
CA THR A 93 -12.83 11.16 -0.56
C THR A 93 -11.65 12.10 -0.36
N PRO A 94 -11.74 13.39 -0.70
CA PRO A 94 -10.58 14.27 -0.71
C PRO A 94 -10.14 14.70 0.69
N HIS A 95 -8.89 15.14 0.80
CA HIS A 95 -8.27 15.72 1.98
C HIS A 95 -8.77 17.13 2.28
N VAL A 96 -10.03 17.24 2.70
CA VAL A 96 -10.66 18.50 3.10
C VAL A 96 -11.08 18.51 4.58
N PRO A 97 -11.39 19.67 5.17
CA PRO A 97 -12.03 19.77 6.48
C PRO A 97 -13.40 19.09 6.49
N ASN A 98 -13.80 18.52 7.65
CA ASN A 98 -15.08 17.82 7.78
C ASN A 98 -16.29 18.72 7.47
N GLU A 99 -16.17 20.02 7.71
CA GLU A 99 -17.22 21.01 7.46
C GLU A 99 -17.53 21.17 5.96
N GLN A 100 -16.60 20.78 5.09
CA GLN A 100 -16.75 20.86 3.63
C GLN A 100 -17.28 19.54 3.03
N LEU A 101 -17.17 18.44 3.78
CA LEU A 101 -17.45 17.08 3.32
C LEU A 101 -18.35 16.33 4.33
N GLY A 102 -19.66 16.54 4.20
CA GLY A 102 -20.68 15.85 4.99
C GLY A 102 -20.92 14.41 4.54
N GLU A 103 -21.65 13.64 5.37
CA GLU A 103 -21.94 12.21 5.14
C GLU A 103 -22.54 11.91 3.76
N GLU A 104 -23.49 12.71 3.28
CA GLU A 104 -24.08 12.51 1.94
C GLU A 104 -23.05 12.67 0.80
N LYS A 105 -22.10 13.61 0.94
CA LYS A 105 -21.04 13.78 -0.06
C LYS A 105 -20.07 12.60 -0.03
N VAL A 106 -19.75 12.07 1.15
CA VAL A 106 -18.94 10.85 1.29
C VAL A 106 -19.60 9.68 0.58
N LEU A 107 -20.88 9.41 0.86
CA LEU A 107 -21.63 8.32 0.22
C LEU A 107 -21.78 8.52 -1.30
N HIS A 108 -21.95 9.76 -1.75
CA HIS A 108 -21.99 10.08 -3.17
C HIS A 108 -20.67 9.75 -3.88
N ILE A 109 -19.54 10.08 -3.28
CA ILE A 109 -18.21 9.78 -3.82
C ILE A 109 -17.99 8.25 -3.87
N ILE A 110 -18.28 7.53 -2.78
CA ILE A 110 -18.17 6.06 -2.73
C ILE A 110 -19.02 5.42 -3.84
N ALA A 111 -20.26 5.90 -4.06
CA ALA A 111 -21.14 5.39 -5.10
C ALA A 111 -20.58 5.63 -6.52
N HIS A 112 -19.99 6.80 -6.77
CA HIS A 112 -19.37 7.11 -8.06
C HIS A 112 -18.14 6.26 -8.35
N LEU A 113 -17.25 6.06 -7.37
CA LEU A 113 -16.07 5.22 -7.55
C LEU A 113 -16.43 3.73 -7.64
N THR A 114 -17.44 3.28 -6.89
CA THR A 114 -18.02 1.95 -7.05
C THR A 114 -18.49 1.75 -8.50
N SER A 115 -19.27 2.70 -9.03
CA SER A 115 -19.77 2.64 -10.41
C SER A 115 -18.64 2.63 -11.44
N LEU A 116 -17.61 3.48 -11.25
CA LEU A 116 -16.43 3.49 -12.12
C LEU A 116 -15.74 2.11 -12.18
N ILE A 117 -15.56 1.46 -11.03
CA ILE A 117 -14.93 0.13 -10.95
C ILE A 117 -15.82 -0.93 -11.61
N GLU A 118 -17.14 -0.90 -11.37
CA GLU A 118 -18.09 -1.82 -12.02
C GLU A 118 -18.12 -1.67 -13.54
N GLU A 119 -18.10 -0.43 -14.04
CA GLU A 119 -18.05 -0.14 -15.48
C GLU A 119 -16.71 -0.55 -16.10
N THR A 120 -15.62 -0.42 -15.35
CA THR A 120 -14.28 -0.81 -15.81
C THR A 120 -14.14 -2.33 -15.92
N PHE A 121 -14.69 -3.07 -14.94
CA PHE A 121 -14.57 -4.52 -14.81
C PHE A 121 -15.93 -5.22 -14.64
N PRO A 122 -16.82 -5.16 -15.64
CA PRO A 122 -18.17 -5.70 -15.53
C PRO A 122 -18.15 -7.20 -15.25
N GLY A 123 -18.86 -7.62 -14.20
CA GLY A 123 -18.95 -9.02 -13.76
C GLY A 123 -17.72 -9.57 -13.03
N THR A 124 -16.71 -8.74 -12.76
CA THR A 124 -15.53 -9.12 -11.97
C THR A 124 -15.82 -8.97 -10.49
N LYS A 125 -15.42 -9.96 -9.67
CA LYS A 125 -15.53 -9.85 -8.20
C LYS A 125 -14.56 -8.78 -7.69
N VAL A 126 -15.06 -7.87 -6.86
CA VAL A 126 -14.23 -6.88 -6.17
C VAL A 126 -14.21 -7.19 -4.67
N TYR A 127 -13.03 -7.18 -4.06
CA TYR A 127 -12.87 -7.20 -2.61
C TYR A 127 -12.51 -5.79 -2.19
N ALA A 128 -13.48 -5.08 -1.60
CA ALA A 128 -13.35 -3.69 -1.22
C ALA A 128 -13.24 -3.53 0.31
N ALA A 129 -12.24 -2.78 0.77
CA ALA A 129 -12.11 -2.30 2.15
C ALA A 129 -12.41 -0.80 2.19
N MET A 130 -12.97 -0.30 3.29
CA MET A 130 -13.11 1.14 3.51
C MET A 130 -11.79 1.72 4.05
N GLY A 131 -11.41 2.90 3.58
CA GLY A 131 -10.34 3.71 4.13
C GLY A 131 -10.81 4.74 5.15
N ASN A 132 -9.88 5.38 5.86
CA ASN A 132 -10.21 6.27 6.96
C ASN A 132 -10.90 7.57 6.49
N HIS A 133 -10.78 7.92 5.20
CA HIS A 133 -11.51 9.02 4.56
C HIS A 133 -12.93 8.64 4.10
N ASP A 134 -13.32 7.37 4.13
CA ASP A 134 -14.62 6.90 3.63
C ASP A 134 -15.73 7.02 4.68
N PHE A 135 -15.63 8.01 5.56
CA PHE A 135 -16.56 8.23 6.66
C PHE A 135 -16.68 9.71 7.01
N HIS A 136 -17.79 10.07 7.64
CA HIS A 136 -18.00 11.42 8.17
C HIS A 136 -18.41 11.38 9.65
N PRO A 137 -17.70 12.09 10.54
CA PRO A 137 -16.43 12.76 10.31
C PRO A 137 -15.31 11.77 9.96
N LYS A 138 -14.30 12.20 9.18
CA LYS A 138 -13.21 11.29 8.78
C LYS A 138 -12.52 10.67 9.98
N ASN A 139 -12.01 9.45 9.80
CA ASN A 139 -11.36 8.59 10.78
C ASN A 139 -12.27 8.01 11.88
N GLN A 140 -13.46 8.55 12.12
CA GLN A 140 -14.30 8.20 13.28
C GLN A 140 -15.16 6.94 13.03
N PHE A 141 -14.52 5.83 12.72
CA PHE A 141 -15.20 4.55 12.41
C PHE A 141 -15.63 3.84 13.71
N PRO A 142 -16.94 3.61 13.94
CA PRO A 142 -17.40 2.90 15.13
C PRO A 142 -17.27 1.37 15.00
N GLY A 143 -16.98 0.68 16.11
CA GLY A 143 -17.00 -0.79 16.21
C GLY A 143 -18.40 -1.41 16.26
N LYS A 144 -19.39 -0.80 15.60
CA LYS A 144 -20.82 -1.18 15.62
C LYS A 144 -21.50 -0.71 14.34
N GLU A 145 -22.74 -1.15 14.12
CA GLU A 145 -23.53 -0.77 12.95
C GLU A 145 -23.64 0.76 12.79
N HIS A 146 -23.53 1.23 11.55
CA HIS A 146 -23.61 2.63 11.18
C HIS A 146 -24.31 2.83 9.83
N ARG A 147 -24.92 4.01 9.61
CA ARG A 147 -25.61 4.33 8.34
C ARG A 147 -24.69 4.22 7.14
N ILE A 148 -23.45 4.73 7.23
CA ILE A 148 -22.47 4.63 6.15
C ILE A 148 -22.17 3.18 5.81
N TYR A 149 -21.97 2.30 6.80
CA TYR A 149 -21.77 0.87 6.56
C TYR A 149 -22.98 0.25 5.85
N ASN A 150 -24.19 0.61 6.26
CA ASN A 150 -25.42 0.10 5.64
C ASN A 150 -25.59 0.55 4.20
N GLN A 151 -25.30 1.80 3.88
CA GLN A 151 -25.43 2.32 2.52
C GLN A 151 -24.32 1.79 1.61
N THR A 152 -23.07 1.76 2.09
CA THR A 152 -21.94 1.15 1.36
C THR A 152 -22.16 -0.35 1.14
N ALA A 153 -22.79 -1.07 2.09
CA ALA A 153 -23.19 -2.46 1.91
C ALA A 153 -24.17 -2.66 0.75
N GLU A 154 -25.10 -1.72 0.52
CA GLU A 154 -25.99 -1.81 -0.64
C GLU A 154 -25.26 -1.56 -1.95
N LEU A 155 -24.33 -0.59 -1.98
CA LEU A 155 -23.48 -0.32 -3.14
C LEU A 155 -22.63 -1.55 -3.50
N TRP A 156 -22.02 -2.19 -2.51
CA TRP A 156 -21.13 -3.34 -2.70
C TRP A 156 -21.85 -4.69 -2.69
N ARG A 157 -23.18 -4.70 -2.60
CA ARG A 157 -23.99 -5.91 -2.55
C ARG A 157 -23.71 -6.90 -3.70
N PRO A 158 -23.47 -6.48 -4.95
CA PRO A 158 -23.09 -7.41 -6.03
C PRO A 158 -21.82 -8.20 -5.73
N TRP A 159 -20.95 -7.67 -4.86
CA TRP A 159 -19.67 -8.25 -4.49
C TRP A 159 -19.71 -8.97 -3.14
N LEU A 160 -20.82 -8.98 -2.41
CA LEU A 160 -20.92 -9.54 -1.06
C LEU A 160 -21.97 -10.65 -0.99
N ASN A 161 -21.60 -11.80 -0.43
CA ASN A 161 -22.56 -12.83 -0.04
C ASN A 161 -23.35 -12.39 1.20
N ASN A 162 -24.46 -13.09 1.51
CA ASN A 162 -25.35 -12.69 2.61
C ASN A 162 -24.66 -12.61 3.99
N ALA A 163 -23.71 -13.51 4.27
CA ALA A 163 -22.96 -13.51 5.53
C ALA A 163 -22.00 -12.32 5.59
N SER A 164 -21.28 -12.06 4.50
CA SER A 164 -20.37 -10.92 4.34
C SER A 164 -21.12 -9.59 4.43
N LEU A 165 -22.31 -9.49 3.82
CA LEU A 165 -23.18 -8.32 3.92
C LEU A 165 -23.59 -8.03 5.37
N SER A 166 -23.91 -9.07 6.14
CA SER A 166 -24.31 -8.94 7.54
C SER A 166 -23.15 -8.47 8.42
N LEU A 167 -21.95 -9.02 8.22
CA LEU A 167 -20.73 -8.61 8.92
C LEU A 167 -20.31 -7.18 8.56
N PHE A 168 -20.36 -6.84 7.27
CA PHE A 168 -19.99 -5.51 6.80
C PHE A 168 -20.89 -4.43 7.42
N ARG A 169 -22.20 -4.66 7.48
CA ARG A 169 -23.13 -3.73 8.17
C ARG A 169 -22.81 -3.58 9.64
N ALA A 170 -22.39 -4.66 10.31
CA ALA A 170 -22.11 -4.67 11.74
C ALA A 170 -20.80 -3.96 12.12
N GLY A 171 -19.79 -3.93 11.24
CA GLY A 171 -18.47 -3.37 11.60
C GLY A 171 -17.50 -3.06 10.45
N GLY A 172 -17.95 -3.09 9.19
CA GLY A 172 -17.14 -2.74 8.02
C GLY A 172 -16.09 -3.79 7.60
N PHE A 173 -16.17 -5.01 8.13
CA PHE A 173 -15.25 -6.11 7.81
C PHE A 173 -16.00 -7.38 7.39
N TYR A 174 -15.35 -8.26 6.63
CA TYR A 174 -15.96 -9.50 6.14
C TYR A 174 -14.90 -10.47 5.59
N SER A 175 -15.32 -11.70 5.27
CA SER A 175 -14.50 -12.61 4.46
C SER A 175 -15.32 -13.25 3.35
N GLU A 176 -14.64 -13.64 2.28
CA GLU A 176 -15.22 -14.23 1.09
C GLU A 176 -14.28 -15.27 0.49
N LYS A 177 -14.82 -16.30 -0.14
CA LYS A 177 -13.98 -17.23 -0.90
C LYS A 177 -13.54 -16.59 -2.21
N LEU A 178 -12.34 -16.93 -2.67
CA LEU A 178 -11.87 -16.56 -4.00
C LEU A 178 -12.67 -17.31 -5.08
N PRO A 179 -12.94 -16.69 -6.24
CA PRO A 179 -13.69 -17.32 -7.32
C PRO A 179 -12.89 -18.49 -7.95
N GLY A 180 -13.59 -19.54 -8.37
CA GLY A 180 -13.02 -20.66 -9.13
C GLY A 180 -13.41 -22.04 -8.61
N PRO A 181 -13.62 -23.05 -9.48
CA PRO A 181 -13.91 -24.41 -9.04
C PRO A 181 -12.72 -25.00 -8.27
N GLY A 182 -12.98 -25.53 -7.06
CA GLY A 182 -11.93 -26.16 -6.25
C GLY A 182 -10.93 -25.18 -5.62
N MET A 183 -11.13 -23.87 -5.79
CA MET A 183 -10.31 -22.81 -5.18
C MET A 183 -10.31 -22.92 -3.65
N ARG A 184 -9.12 -23.05 -3.06
CA ARG A 184 -8.90 -23.11 -1.60
C ARG A 184 -8.39 -21.77 -1.06
N GLY A 185 -8.89 -20.68 -1.62
CA GLY A 185 -8.48 -19.33 -1.28
C GLY A 185 -9.59 -18.53 -0.61
N ARG A 186 -9.21 -17.68 0.35
CA ARG A 186 -10.12 -16.75 1.04
C ARG A 186 -9.53 -15.35 1.09
N MET A 187 -10.37 -14.37 0.83
CA MET A 187 -10.08 -12.97 1.14
C MET A 187 -10.65 -12.64 2.51
N VAL A 188 -9.83 -12.08 3.39
CA VAL A 188 -10.23 -11.52 4.68
C VAL A 188 -10.04 -10.01 4.60
N VAL A 189 -11.15 -9.28 4.61
CA VAL A 189 -11.17 -7.82 4.47
C VAL A 189 -11.48 -7.20 5.83
N LEU A 190 -10.52 -6.44 6.33
CA LEU A 190 -10.54 -5.80 7.65
C LEU A 190 -10.94 -4.33 7.56
N ASN A 191 -11.65 -3.87 8.58
CA ASN A 191 -11.80 -2.45 8.90
C ASN A 191 -10.70 -2.05 9.88
N THR A 192 -9.50 -1.76 9.37
CA THR A 192 -8.37 -1.33 10.20
C THR A 192 -8.43 0.12 10.65
N ASN A 193 -9.43 0.88 10.15
CA ASN A 193 -9.73 2.24 10.63
C ASN A 193 -10.18 2.22 12.10
N LEU A 194 -10.73 1.11 12.58
CA LEU A 194 -11.04 0.87 13.99
C LEU A 194 -9.80 0.96 14.90
N TYR A 195 -8.62 0.72 14.34
CA TYR A 195 -7.36 0.68 15.08
C TYR A 195 -6.58 2.00 15.01
N TYR A 196 -7.05 2.96 14.21
CA TYR A 196 -6.35 4.18 13.88
C TYR A 196 -6.16 5.09 15.12
N ASP A 197 -5.00 5.73 15.22
CA ASP A 197 -4.65 6.59 16.36
C ASP A 197 -5.51 7.86 16.43
N GLN A 198 -6.14 8.23 15.32
CA GLN A 198 -7.06 9.38 15.22
C GLN A 198 -8.55 9.00 15.31
N ASN A 199 -8.88 7.74 15.56
CA ASN A 199 -10.26 7.31 15.72
C ASN A 199 -10.67 7.35 17.20
N ASP A 200 -11.47 8.32 17.61
CA ASP A 200 -11.90 8.48 19.00
C ASP A 200 -13.09 7.57 19.36
N GLU A 201 -13.85 7.05 18.38
CA GLU A 201 -14.99 6.15 18.61
C GLU A 201 -14.56 4.82 19.26
N THR A 202 -13.35 4.36 18.98
CA THR A 202 -12.81 3.10 19.52
C THR A 202 -11.79 3.34 20.63
N ALA A 203 -11.75 4.56 21.19
CA ALA A 203 -10.79 4.92 22.21
C ALA A 203 -11.03 4.11 23.50
N GLY A 204 -10.08 3.22 23.82
CA GLY A 204 -10.12 2.41 25.02
C GLY A 204 -10.85 1.08 24.87
N GLU A 205 -11.35 0.75 23.67
CA GLU A 205 -11.85 -0.59 23.37
C GLU A 205 -10.67 -1.56 23.16
N GLU A 206 -10.78 -2.79 23.67
CA GLU A 206 -9.75 -3.82 23.49
C GLU A 206 -9.90 -4.56 22.14
N ASP A 207 -11.14 -4.77 21.69
CA ASP A 207 -11.47 -5.43 20.42
C ASP A 207 -12.71 -4.78 19.77
N PRO A 208 -12.55 -3.61 19.13
CA PRO A 208 -13.67 -2.90 18.53
C PRO A 208 -14.37 -3.75 17.46
N GLY A 209 -15.69 -3.89 17.58
CA GLY A 209 -16.51 -4.75 16.72
C GLY A 209 -16.25 -6.26 16.85
N GLY A 210 -15.45 -6.69 17.82
CA GLY A 210 -15.02 -8.09 17.95
C GLY A 210 -14.16 -8.57 16.78
N GLN A 211 -13.54 -7.65 16.04
CA GLN A 211 -12.85 -7.95 14.79
C GLN A 211 -11.60 -8.83 14.99
N PHE A 212 -10.84 -8.67 16.08
CA PHE A 212 -9.69 -9.53 16.35
C PHE A 212 -10.13 -10.95 16.74
N GLN A 213 -11.15 -11.09 17.58
CA GLN A 213 -11.74 -12.39 17.87
C GLN A 213 -12.22 -13.06 16.57
N TRP A 214 -13.00 -12.34 15.76
CA TRP A 214 -13.49 -12.84 14.48
C TRP A 214 -12.37 -13.22 13.51
N LEU A 215 -11.29 -12.43 13.46
CA LEU A 215 -10.12 -12.70 12.62
C LEU A 215 -9.42 -14.00 13.05
N GLU A 216 -9.16 -14.19 14.35
CA GLU A 216 -8.55 -15.42 14.86
C GLU A 216 -9.41 -16.65 14.56
N GLU A 217 -10.73 -16.56 14.76
CA GLU A 217 -11.66 -17.64 14.45
C GLU A 217 -11.68 -17.94 12.94
N THR A 218 -11.68 -16.91 12.10
CA THR A 218 -11.66 -17.04 10.64
C THR A 218 -10.38 -17.73 10.15
N LEU A 219 -9.21 -17.32 10.65
CA LEU A 219 -7.93 -17.93 10.30
C LEU A 219 -7.78 -19.35 10.84
N THR A 220 -8.30 -19.62 12.05
CA THR A 220 -8.37 -20.99 12.60
C THR A 220 -9.23 -21.88 11.72
N ASN A 221 -10.37 -21.38 11.26
CA ASN A 221 -11.27 -22.13 10.38
C ASN A 221 -10.66 -22.35 8.99
N ALA A 222 -9.95 -21.37 8.44
CA ALA A 222 -9.19 -21.53 7.19
C ALA A 222 -8.16 -22.66 7.31
N SER A 223 -7.41 -22.71 8.42
CA SER A 223 -6.45 -23.79 8.68
C SER A 223 -7.12 -25.17 8.75
N ARG A 224 -8.28 -25.29 9.41
CA ARG A 224 -9.04 -26.55 9.46
C ARG A 224 -9.61 -26.97 8.11
N ALA A 225 -9.89 -26.00 7.25
CA ALA A 225 -10.44 -26.20 5.91
C ALA A 225 -9.37 -26.35 4.83
N ASP A 226 -8.07 -26.30 5.18
CA ASP A 226 -6.96 -26.30 4.24
C ASP A 226 -7.08 -25.16 3.20
N GLU A 227 -7.51 -23.98 3.67
CA GLU A 227 -7.63 -22.75 2.89
C GLU A 227 -6.43 -21.82 3.16
N MET A 228 -5.93 -21.18 2.10
CA MET A 228 -4.97 -20.08 2.16
C MET A 228 -5.70 -18.73 2.14
N VAL A 229 -5.12 -17.72 2.80
CA VAL A 229 -5.77 -16.44 3.07
C VAL A 229 -4.92 -15.27 2.58
N TYR A 230 -5.56 -14.33 1.91
CA TYR A 230 -5.08 -12.95 1.82
C TYR A 230 -5.75 -12.09 2.88
N ILE A 231 -4.95 -11.31 3.62
CA ILE A 231 -5.47 -10.30 4.56
C ILE A 231 -5.39 -8.94 3.88
N VAL A 232 -6.50 -8.21 3.95
CA VAL A 232 -6.67 -6.91 3.32
C VAL A 232 -7.11 -5.92 4.37
N GLY A 233 -6.59 -4.71 4.32
CA GLY A 233 -7.11 -3.56 5.07
C GLY A 233 -6.65 -2.26 4.43
N HIS A 234 -7.10 -1.13 4.97
CA HIS A 234 -6.67 0.17 4.49
C HIS A 234 -5.43 0.65 5.25
N VAL A 235 -5.60 1.03 6.53
CA VAL A 235 -4.52 1.49 7.41
C VAL A 235 -3.63 0.31 7.80
N PRO A 236 -2.32 0.32 7.52
CA PRO A 236 -1.43 -0.76 7.90
C PRO A 236 -0.92 -0.65 9.34
N PRO A 237 -0.56 -1.78 10.00
CA PRO A 237 0.20 -1.77 11.24
C PRO A 237 1.66 -1.30 11.01
N GLY A 238 2.37 -1.03 12.09
CA GLY A 238 3.76 -0.59 12.06
C GLY A 238 3.89 0.91 11.83
N PHE A 239 4.92 1.31 11.10
CA PHE A 239 5.33 2.72 10.95
C PHE A 239 5.33 3.18 9.50
N PHE A 240 5.06 4.47 9.32
CA PHE A 240 5.20 5.15 8.04
C PHE A 240 6.67 5.40 7.71
N GLU A 241 7.12 4.91 6.56
CA GLU A 241 8.54 4.96 6.18
C GLU A 241 9.02 6.38 5.82
N LYS A 242 8.11 7.31 5.48
CA LYS A 242 8.45 8.71 5.17
C LYS A 242 8.53 9.60 6.41
N LYS A 243 8.20 9.08 7.60
CA LYS A 243 8.23 9.85 8.85
C LYS A 243 8.64 8.99 10.04
N ARG A 244 9.87 9.22 10.54
CA ARG A 244 10.38 8.58 11.75
C ARG A 244 9.38 8.63 12.90
N GLY A 245 9.11 7.47 13.49
CA GLY A 245 8.31 7.34 14.70
C GLY A 245 6.82 7.65 14.54
N LYS A 246 6.27 7.62 13.31
CA LYS A 246 4.82 7.74 13.07
C LYS A 246 4.19 6.38 12.80
N PRO A 247 3.56 5.75 13.79
CA PRO A 247 2.63 4.66 13.56
C PRO A 247 1.21 5.17 13.31
N TRP A 248 0.36 4.29 12.82
CA TRP A 248 -1.07 4.55 12.63
C TRP A 248 -1.93 3.81 13.62
N PHE A 249 -1.59 2.54 13.91
CA PHE A 249 -2.32 1.79 14.92
C PHE A 249 -1.99 2.30 16.32
N ARG A 250 -2.98 2.28 17.20
CA ARG A 250 -2.70 2.33 18.64
C ARG A 250 -1.88 1.09 19.04
N ARG A 251 -0.95 1.27 19.98
CA ARG A 251 0.03 0.25 20.36
C ARG A 251 -0.57 -1.13 20.64
N GLY A 252 -1.63 -1.19 21.46
CA GLY A 252 -2.27 -2.46 21.82
C GLY A 252 -2.86 -3.20 20.62
N PHE A 253 -3.45 -2.48 19.66
CA PHE A 253 -3.96 -3.07 18.43
C PHE A 253 -2.84 -3.56 17.51
N ASN A 254 -1.72 -2.82 17.43
CA ASN A 254 -0.55 -3.24 16.67
C ASN A 254 0.05 -4.55 17.22
N GLU A 255 0.22 -4.63 18.54
CA GLU A 255 0.70 -5.83 19.24
C GLU A 255 -0.26 -7.01 19.04
N ARG A 256 -1.57 -6.77 19.12
CA ARG A 256 -2.60 -7.80 18.90
C ARG A 256 -2.59 -8.33 17.47
N TYR A 257 -2.53 -7.44 16.48
CA TYR A 257 -2.44 -7.81 15.06
C TYR A 257 -1.19 -8.66 14.79
N LEU A 258 -0.02 -8.24 15.32
CA LEU A 258 1.22 -8.98 15.20
C LEU A 258 1.11 -10.39 15.78
N GLY A 259 0.56 -10.53 16.98
CA GLY A 259 0.36 -11.84 17.61
C GLY A 259 -0.52 -12.78 16.79
N ILE A 260 -1.58 -12.25 16.15
CA ILE A 260 -2.46 -13.03 15.27
C ILE A 260 -1.72 -13.47 14.02
N VAL A 261 -0.99 -12.57 13.35
CA VAL A 261 -0.19 -12.93 12.17
C VAL A 261 0.86 -13.98 12.54
N GLN A 262 1.57 -13.80 13.65
CA GLN A 262 2.57 -14.75 14.13
C GLN A 262 1.97 -16.13 14.48
N LYS A 263 0.76 -16.18 15.01
CA LYS A 263 0.08 -17.45 15.34
C LYS A 263 -0.45 -18.17 14.10
N HIS A 264 -0.94 -17.42 13.11
CA HIS A 264 -1.67 -17.94 11.95
C HIS A 264 -0.90 -17.86 10.63
N HIS A 265 0.39 -17.51 10.64
CA HIS A 265 1.17 -17.29 9.42
C HIS A 265 1.16 -18.47 8.43
N GLY A 266 0.97 -19.71 8.91
CA GLY A 266 0.90 -20.90 8.06
C GLY A 266 -0.27 -20.92 7.06
N VAL A 267 -1.31 -20.11 7.28
CA VAL A 267 -2.44 -19.97 6.34
C VAL A 267 -2.50 -18.60 5.67
N ILE A 268 -1.65 -17.65 6.06
CA ILE A 268 -1.65 -16.31 5.49
C ILE A 268 -0.64 -16.30 4.33
N ALA A 269 -1.11 -16.19 3.10
CA ALA A 269 -0.24 -16.19 1.93
C ALA A 269 0.46 -14.84 1.73
N ALA A 270 -0.27 -13.73 1.91
CA ALA A 270 0.23 -12.36 1.85
C ALA A 270 -0.79 -11.39 2.45
N GLN A 271 -0.38 -10.13 2.64
CA GLN A 271 -1.25 -9.05 3.09
C GLN A 271 -1.16 -7.85 2.14
N PHE A 272 -2.27 -7.13 1.94
CA PHE A 272 -2.36 -6.02 0.99
C PHE A 272 -3.05 -4.80 1.60
N PHE A 273 -2.36 -3.67 1.61
CA PHE A 273 -2.79 -2.45 2.28
C PHE A 273 -2.48 -1.19 1.45
N GLY A 274 -3.08 -0.06 1.83
CA GLY A 274 -2.91 1.25 1.20
C GLY A 274 -2.44 2.32 2.19
N HIS A 275 -3.17 3.44 2.26
CA HIS A 275 -3.07 4.54 3.24
C HIS A 275 -1.81 5.41 3.13
N HIS A 276 -0.66 4.83 2.79
CA HIS A 276 0.60 5.58 2.74
C HIS A 276 0.74 6.40 1.44
N HIS A 277 -0.03 6.02 0.40
CA HIS A 277 0.09 6.46 -0.99
C HIS A 277 1.45 6.14 -1.65
N THR A 278 2.40 5.61 -0.89
CA THR A 278 3.75 5.25 -1.31
C THR A 278 3.93 3.75 -1.47
N ASP A 279 4.82 3.35 -2.38
CA ASP A 279 5.14 1.96 -2.62
C ASP A 279 6.10 1.42 -1.54
N SER A 280 5.66 0.42 -0.79
CA SER A 280 6.49 -0.20 0.24
C SER A 280 6.05 -1.63 0.57
N PHE A 281 6.76 -2.26 1.49
CA PHE A 281 6.39 -3.56 2.03
C PHE A 281 6.79 -3.65 3.51
N ARG A 282 6.20 -4.60 4.25
CA ARG A 282 6.52 -4.88 5.65
C ARG A 282 6.81 -6.35 5.85
N MET A 283 7.90 -6.64 6.55
CA MET A 283 8.29 -7.98 6.93
C MET A 283 7.69 -8.35 8.29
N PHE A 284 7.26 -9.61 8.40
CA PHE A 284 6.81 -10.20 9.67
C PHE A 284 7.70 -11.38 10.00
N TYR A 285 8.09 -11.49 11.27
CA TYR A 285 9.04 -12.50 11.74
C TYR A 285 8.43 -13.36 12.86
N SER A 286 8.80 -14.64 12.88
CA SER A 286 8.54 -15.52 14.02
C SER A 286 9.33 -15.08 15.25
N ASP A 287 9.04 -15.70 16.40
CA ASP A 287 9.81 -15.49 17.63
C ASP A 287 11.28 -15.93 17.50
N THR A 288 11.57 -16.82 16.55
CA THR A 288 12.94 -17.25 16.22
C THR A 288 13.63 -16.37 15.18
N GLY A 289 12.96 -15.33 14.68
CA GLY A 289 13.50 -14.40 13.68
C GLY A 289 13.41 -14.87 12.23
N ALA A 290 12.66 -15.95 11.93
CA ALA A 290 12.44 -16.40 10.56
C ALA A 290 11.39 -15.51 9.87
N PRO A 291 11.57 -15.12 8.59
CA PRO A 291 10.54 -14.39 7.86
C PRO A 291 9.33 -15.31 7.63
N ILE A 292 8.17 -14.91 8.14
CA ILE A 292 6.95 -15.73 8.12
C ILE A 292 5.85 -15.16 7.23
N ASN A 293 5.87 -13.86 6.96
CA ASN A 293 4.86 -13.21 6.15
C ASN A 293 5.36 -11.88 5.57
N VAL A 294 4.69 -11.40 4.52
CA VAL A 294 4.95 -10.09 3.92
C VAL A 294 3.63 -9.36 3.66
N MET A 295 3.63 -8.06 3.95
CA MET A 295 2.58 -7.13 3.58
C MET A 295 3.09 -6.22 2.48
N PHE A 296 2.28 -6.03 1.44
CA PHE A 296 2.54 -5.10 0.35
C PHE A 296 1.68 -3.85 0.52
N LEU A 297 2.32 -2.69 0.46
CA LEU A 297 1.69 -1.38 0.48
C LEU A 297 1.68 -0.85 -0.96
N ALA A 298 0.49 -0.63 -1.52
CA ALA A 298 0.36 -0.10 -2.87
C ALA A 298 0.43 1.44 -2.86
N PRO A 299 1.03 2.05 -3.89
CA PRO A 299 0.94 3.49 -4.07
C PRO A 299 -0.50 3.91 -4.41
N GLY A 300 -0.85 5.14 -4.07
CA GLY A 300 -2.17 5.70 -4.36
C GLY A 300 -2.30 6.20 -5.80
N VAL A 301 -3.54 6.31 -6.28
CA VAL A 301 -3.80 7.01 -7.55
C VAL A 301 -3.73 8.52 -7.34
N THR A 302 -4.13 9.02 -6.16
CA THR A 302 -3.96 10.44 -5.84
C THR A 302 -2.48 10.83 -5.84
N PRO A 303 -2.09 11.96 -6.46
CA PRO A 303 -0.74 12.49 -6.39
C PRO A 303 -0.54 13.43 -5.20
N TRP A 304 -1.54 13.57 -4.32
CA TRP A 304 -1.60 14.58 -3.29
C TRP A 304 -0.36 14.61 -2.40
N LYS A 305 0.27 15.78 -2.32
CA LYS A 305 1.42 16.02 -1.44
C LYS A 305 0.96 16.15 0.00
N THR A 306 1.38 15.18 0.81
CA THR A 306 0.97 15.11 2.20
C THR A 306 1.28 16.37 3.00
N THR A 307 0.31 16.77 3.81
CA THR A 307 0.44 17.87 4.78
C THR A 307 0.93 17.38 6.15
N LEU A 308 1.28 16.10 6.28
CA LEU A 308 1.79 15.53 7.53
C LEU A 308 3.06 16.27 7.97
N PRO A 309 3.07 16.93 9.15
CA PRO A 309 4.23 17.71 9.58
C PRO A 309 5.48 16.84 9.68
N GLY A 310 6.60 17.32 9.14
CA GLY A 310 7.88 16.59 9.12
C GLY A 310 8.13 15.76 7.87
N VAL A 311 7.14 15.61 6.98
CA VAL A 311 7.36 15.03 5.65
C VAL A 311 7.62 16.17 4.66
N SER A 312 8.82 16.20 4.08
CA SER A 312 9.14 17.13 3.00
C SER A 312 8.86 16.47 1.65
N ASN A 313 8.29 17.23 0.71
CA ASN A 313 8.05 16.79 -0.66
C ASN A 313 7.32 15.43 -0.79
N GLY A 314 6.40 15.10 0.13
CA GLY A 314 5.72 13.81 0.18
C GLY A 314 4.55 13.67 -0.79
N ALA A 315 4.77 13.94 -2.07
CA ALA A 315 3.86 13.53 -3.15
C ALA A 315 4.35 12.21 -3.77
N ASN A 316 3.50 11.62 -4.60
CA ASN A 316 3.80 10.49 -5.46
C ASN A 316 3.22 10.76 -6.86
N ASN A 317 3.73 10.07 -7.88
CA ASN A 317 2.94 9.94 -9.10
C ASN A 317 1.75 8.99 -8.85
N PRO A 318 0.65 9.13 -9.61
CA PRO A 318 -0.44 8.15 -9.61
C PRO A 318 0.07 6.75 -9.95
N GLY A 319 -0.28 5.75 -9.13
CA GLY A 319 0.13 4.36 -9.29
C GLY A 319 -1.04 3.37 -9.33
N ILE A 320 -0.89 2.29 -10.10
CA ILE A 320 -1.79 1.13 -10.14
C ILE A 320 -0.96 -0.16 -10.19
N ARG A 321 -1.44 -1.26 -9.58
CA ARG A 321 -0.64 -2.48 -9.45
C ARG A 321 -1.37 -3.75 -9.90
N ILE A 322 -0.70 -4.57 -10.71
CA ILE A 322 -1.10 -5.96 -10.99
C ILE A 322 -0.30 -6.89 -10.11
N ILE A 323 -0.94 -7.93 -9.60
CA ILE A 323 -0.30 -9.01 -8.85
C ILE A 323 -0.52 -10.33 -9.60
N ASP A 324 0.58 -11.00 -9.90
CA ASP A 324 0.59 -12.36 -10.44
C ASP A 324 0.68 -13.33 -9.25
N TYR A 325 -0.18 -14.35 -9.21
CA TYR A 325 -0.23 -15.29 -8.09
C TYR A 325 -0.47 -16.73 -8.53
N ASP A 326 -0.06 -17.67 -7.70
CA ASP A 326 -0.35 -19.09 -7.90
C ASP A 326 -1.77 -19.40 -7.38
N ARG A 327 -2.66 -19.89 -8.25
CA ARG A 327 -4.07 -20.10 -7.90
C ARG A 327 -4.30 -21.21 -6.87
N ASP A 328 -3.35 -22.13 -6.70
CA ASP A 328 -3.50 -23.25 -5.77
C ASP A 328 -3.03 -22.87 -4.36
N THR A 329 -1.94 -22.11 -4.26
CA THR A 329 -1.26 -21.78 -3.01
C THR A 329 -1.47 -20.35 -2.54
N LEU A 330 -2.00 -19.48 -3.40
CA LEU A 330 -2.05 -18.03 -3.23
C LEU A 330 -0.68 -17.36 -3.07
N GLN A 331 0.42 -18.04 -3.38
CA GLN A 331 1.73 -17.40 -3.34
C GLN A 331 1.78 -16.26 -4.36
N VAL A 332 2.24 -15.08 -3.93
CA VAL A 332 2.56 -13.98 -4.84
C VAL A 332 3.77 -14.39 -5.68
N LEU A 333 3.56 -14.49 -6.98
CA LEU A 333 4.59 -14.83 -7.95
C LEU A 333 5.31 -13.58 -8.44
N ASP A 334 4.59 -12.48 -8.65
CA ASP A 334 5.18 -11.23 -9.08
C ASP A 334 4.24 -10.05 -8.84
N MET A 335 4.78 -8.83 -8.97
CA MET A 335 4.03 -7.59 -8.88
C MET A 335 4.53 -6.64 -9.95
N VAL A 336 3.62 -6.05 -10.71
CA VAL A 336 3.95 -5.02 -11.70
C VAL A 336 3.23 -3.74 -11.30
N THR A 337 4.01 -2.71 -10.97
CA THR A 337 3.49 -1.38 -10.72
C THR A 337 3.55 -0.58 -12.00
N TYR A 338 2.46 0.08 -12.35
CA TYR A 338 2.39 1.07 -13.42
C TYR A 338 2.15 2.42 -12.78
N TYR A 339 2.71 3.45 -13.41
CA TYR A 339 2.59 4.81 -12.92
C TYR A 339 2.29 5.78 -14.06
N LEU A 340 1.75 6.94 -13.71
CA LEU A 340 1.61 8.06 -14.61
C LEU A 340 2.58 9.16 -14.22
N ASN A 341 3.55 9.48 -15.09
CA ASN A 341 4.35 10.68 -14.88
C ASN A 341 3.47 11.93 -15.06
N LEU A 342 2.93 12.45 -13.96
CA LEU A 342 1.90 13.48 -13.97
C LEU A 342 2.41 14.79 -14.58
N THR A 343 3.69 15.10 -14.36
CA THR A 343 4.35 16.26 -14.97
C THR A 343 4.33 16.15 -16.49
N ARG A 344 4.79 15.01 -17.04
CA ARG A 344 4.80 14.77 -18.49
C ARG A 344 3.40 14.72 -19.06
N ALA A 345 2.46 14.07 -18.39
CA ALA A 345 1.07 13.98 -18.81
C ALA A 345 0.43 15.38 -18.98
N ASN A 346 0.63 16.26 -18.01
CA ASN A 346 0.11 17.62 -18.07
C ASN A 346 0.80 18.49 -19.13
N LEU A 347 2.11 18.31 -19.37
CA LEU A 347 2.84 19.03 -20.43
C LEU A 347 2.42 18.62 -21.84
N MET A 348 2.06 17.35 -22.02
CA MET A 348 1.65 16.78 -23.31
C MET A 348 0.16 16.94 -23.59
N ALA A 349 -0.63 17.44 -22.63
CA ALA A 349 -2.06 17.60 -22.79
C ALA A 349 -2.37 18.63 -23.89
N SER A 350 -2.88 18.15 -25.02
CA SER A 350 -3.34 18.97 -26.15
C SER A 350 -4.83 19.25 -26.00
N PRO A 351 -5.30 20.51 -26.11
CA PRO A 351 -6.73 20.82 -26.09
C PRO A 351 -7.54 20.25 -27.26
N ARG A 352 -6.86 19.66 -28.26
CA ARG A 352 -7.48 19.21 -29.52
C ARG A 352 -7.58 17.69 -29.65
N ASP A 353 -6.93 16.94 -28.77
CA ASP A 353 -6.84 15.50 -28.85
C ASP A 353 -7.46 14.89 -27.59
N GLU A 354 -8.48 14.03 -27.76
CA GLU A 354 -9.08 13.23 -26.68
C GLU A 354 -8.16 12.06 -26.25
N GLU A 355 -6.84 12.26 -26.32
CA GLU A 355 -5.88 11.21 -26.02
C GLU A 355 -5.60 11.19 -24.52
N PHE A 356 -5.93 10.06 -23.88
CA PHE A 356 -5.66 9.81 -22.47
C PHE A 356 -4.15 9.75 -22.21
N PRO A 357 -3.70 10.11 -21.00
CA PRO A 357 -2.29 10.17 -20.70
C PRO A 357 -1.70 8.75 -20.67
N VAL A 358 -0.46 8.61 -21.14
CA VAL A 358 0.21 7.32 -21.23
C VAL A 358 0.69 6.89 -19.85
N TRP A 359 0.05 5.86 -19.29
CA TRP A 359 0.56 5.11 -18.15
C TRP A 359 1.70 4.21 -18.60
N GLU A 360 2.77 4.12 -17.81
CA GLU A 360 3.99 3.37 -18.13
C GLU A 360 4.23 2.28 -17.09
N GLU A 361 4.87 1.17 -17.49
CA GLU A 361 5.37 0.21 -16.51
C GLU A 361 6.49 0.88 -15.71
N GLU A 362 6.36 0.90 -14.39
CA GLU A 362 7.38 1.44 -13.50
C GLU A 362 8.45 0.38 -13.24
N TYR A 363 8.00 -0.79 -12.76
CA TYR A 363 8.83 -1.95 -12.54
C TYR A 363 8.01 -3.23 -12.34
N ARG A 364 8.69 -4.34 -12.58
CA ARG A 364 8.34 -5.68 -12.14
C ARG A 364 9.22 -6.09 -10.95
N LEU A 365 8.62 -6.56 -9.85
CA LEU A 365 9.32 -6.89 -8.60
C LEU A 365 10.48 -7.87 -8.82
N THR A 366 10.21 -8.98 -9.50
CA THR A 366 11.20 -10.04 -9.72
C THR A 366 12.40 -9.57 -10.54
N GLU A 367 12.17 -8.72 -11.55
CA GLU A 367 13.22 -8.16 -12.39
C GLU A 367 14.02 -7.08 -11.66
N ALA A 368 13.34 -6.12 -11.02
CA ALA A 368 13.97 -4.97 -10.37
C ALA A 368 14.89 -5.39 -9.22
N PHE A 369 14.53 -6.43 -8.48
CA PHE A 369 15.30 -6.89 -7.32
C PHE A 369 15.97 -8.24 -7.52
N HIS A 370 15.87 -8.84 -8.71
CA HIS A 370 16.42 -10.17 -9.03
C HIS A 370 16.04 -11.23 -7.98
N VAL A 371 14.74 -11.37 -7.73
CA VAL A 371 14.15 -12.40 -6.87
C VAL A 371 13.23 -13.31 -7.68
N PRO A 372 13.07 -14.58 -7.29
CA PRO A 372 12.27 -15.53 -8.08
C PRO A 372 10.76 -15.29 -7.95
N ASP A 373 10.30 -14.69 -6.86
CA ASP A 373 8.89 -14.49 -6.56
C ASP A 373 8.66 -13.39 -5.50
N GLY A 374 7.40 -13.16 -5.11
CA GLY A 374 7.00 -12.28 -4.01
C GLY A 374 6.83 -13.00 -2.67
N SER A 375 7.43 -14.18 -2.45
CA SER A 375 7.34 -14.88 -1.17
C SER A 375 8.03 -14.11 -0.03
N ALA A 376 7.67 -14.39 1.23
CA ALA A 376 8.35 -13.78 2.39
C ALA A 376 9.87 -14.02 2.38
N ARG A 377 10.33 -15.16 1.86
CA ARG A 377 11.76 -15.44 1.67
C ARG A 377 12.40 -14.52 0.63
N SER A 378 11.73 -14.33 -0.50
CA SER A 378 12.21 -13.43 -1.56
C SER A 378 12.22 -11.97 -1.10
N MET A 379 11.17 -11.53 -0.41
CA MET A 379 11.10 -10.17 0.12
C MET A 379 12.11 -9.90 1.24
N GLN A 380 12.50 -10.93 2.01
CA GLN A 380 13.67 -10.84 2.88
C GLN A 380 14.97 -10.61 2.09
N MET A 381 15.16 -11.26 0.94
CA MET A 381 16.33 -11.00 0.07
C MET A 381 16.29 -9.58 -0.51
N VAL A 382 15.11 -9.06 -0.87
CA VAL A 382 14.92 -7.66 -1.29
C VAL A 382 15.38 -6.71 -0.18
N LEU A 383 14.86 -6.89 1.04
CA LEU A 383 15.27 -6.08 2.20
C LEU A 383 16.78 -6.15 2.46
N GLU A 384 17.39 -7.32 2.32
CA GLU A 384 18.84 -7.47 2.47
C GLU A 384 19.64 -6.72 1.40
N ARG A 385 19.18 -6.72 0.14
CA ARG A 385 19.79 -5.93 -0.94
C ARG A 385 19.69 -4.44 -0.68
N ILE A 386 18.49 -3.92 -0.39
CA ILE A 386 18.27 -2.52 0.02
C ILE A 386 19.17 -2.16 1.22
N SER A 387 19.31 -3.08 2.18
CA SER A 387 20.14 -2.89 3.38
C SER A 387 21.65 -2.97 3.13
N ARG A 388 22.16 -3.41 1.97
CA ARG A 388 23.61 -3.61 1.78
C ARG A 388 24.16 -2.82 0.61
N ASP A 389 23.35 -2.57 -0.39
CA ASP A 389 23.76 -1.98 -1.65
C ASP A 389 23.02 -0.64 -1.85
N PRO A 390 23.76 0.49 -1.90
CA PRO A 390 23.19 1.81 -2.14
C PRO A 390 22.37 1.91 -3.44
N HIS A 391 22.70 1.12 -4.47
CA HIS A 391 21.95 1.10 -5.71
C HIS A 391 20.52 0.61 -5.51
N TYR A 392 20.33 -0.52 -4.81
CA TYR A 392 18.99 -1.04 -4.52
C TYR A 392 18.22 -0.18 -3.51
N LEU A 393 18.92 0.48 -2.57
CA LEU A 393 18.29 1.48 -1.72
C LEU A 393 17.71 2.62 -2.55
N GLN A 394 18.52 3.18 -3.47
CA GLN A 394 18.08 4.28 -4.32
C GLN A 394 16.95 3.84 -5.26
N LEU A 395 17.07 2.66 -5.87
CA LEU A 395 16.05 2.09 -6.74
C LEU A 395 14.70 1.94 -6.00
N TYR A 396 14.72 1.35 -4.80
CA TYR A 396 13.53 1.27 -3.95
C TYR A 396 12.98 2.65 -3.56
N TYR A 397 13.84 3.61 -3.23
CA TYR A 397 13.42 4.96 -2.84
C TYR A 397 12.73 5.70 -3.98
N GLU A 398 13.23 5.56 -5.20
CA GLU A 398 12.58 6.12 -6.39
C GLU A 398 11.19 5.51 -6.60
N PHE A 399 11.07 4.17 -6.51
CA PHE A 399 9.77 3.49 -6.60
C PHE A 399 8.81 3.86 -5.47
N ASN A 400 9.32 4.13 -4.27
CA ASN A 400 8.49 4.48 -3.12
C ASN A 400 7.58 5.69 -3.38
N SER A 401 8.04 6.65 -4.16
CA SER A 401 7.25 7.83 -4.56
C SER A 401 6.64 7.71 -5.97
N ALA A 402 6.58 6.50 -6.53
CA ALA A 402 6.23 6.24 -7.92
C ALA A 402 7.08 7.09 -8.90
N ARG A 403 8.41 7.14 -8.71
CA ARG A 403 9.38 7.95 -9.47
C ARG A 403 9.16 9.46 -9.40
N TYR A 404 8.47 9.98 -8.38
CA TYR A 404 8.29 11.43 -8.19
C TYR A 404 9.53 12.09 -7.55
N ASP A 405 10.00 11.55 -6.44
CA ASP A 405 11.18 12.02 -5.73
C ASP A 405 12.41 11.18 -6.12
N LEU A 406 13.30 11.81 -6.89
CA LEU A 406 14.53 11.20 -7.40
C LEU A 406 15.77 11.68 -6.62
N GLU A 407 15.58 12.43 -5.53
CA GLU A 407 16.70 12.84 -4.70
C GLU A 407 17.40 11.63 -4.06
N PRO A 408 18.72 11.70 -3.80
CA PRO A 408 19.42 10.60 -3.15
C PRO A 408 18.91 10.32 -1.74
N CYS A 409 18.54 9.06 -1.45
CA CYS A 409 18.18 8.64 -0.10
C CYS A 409 19.42 8.57 0.80
N ARG A 410 19.63 9.62 1.60
CA ARG A 410 20.75 9.75 2.54
C ARG A 410 20.53 8.90 3.80
N GLN A 411 21.50 8.93 4.70
CA GLN A 411 21.53 8.08 5.91
C GLN A 411 20.26 8.13 6.75
N GLU A 412 19.69 9.31 7.00
CA GLU A 412 18.45 9.42 7.80
C GLU A 412 17.25 8.77 7.09
N CYS A 413 17.09 9.03 5.78
CA CYS A 413 16.11 8.36 4.93
C CYS A 413 16.28 6.83 4.98
N ARG A 414 17.52 6.36 4.81
CA ARG A 414 17.84 4.93 4.86
C ARG A 414 17.39 4.27 6.17
N VAL A 415 17.64 4.92 7.32
CA VAL A 415 17.21 4.38 8.62
C VAL A 415 15.69 4.33 8.71
N ASP A 416 14.99 5.39 8.30
CA ASP A 416 13.53 5.48 8.38
C ASP A 416 12.87 4.38 7.55
N HIS A 417 13.34 4.18 6.31
CA HIS A 417 12.81 3.15 5.42
C HIS A 417 13.18 1.73 5.90
N LEU A 418 14.45 1.44 6.20
CA LEU A 418 14.86 0.09 6.60
C LEU A 418 14.20 -0.37 7.91
N CYS A 419 14.09 0.52 8.90
CA CYS A 419 13.46 0.16 10.16
C CYS A 419 11.95 0.01 10.01
N ALA A 420 11.28 0.84 9.21
CA ALA A 420 9.84 0.68 8.97
C ALA A 420 9.52 -0.63 8.20
N ILE A 421 10.32 -0.99 7.18
CA ILE A 421 10.14 -2.24 6.42
C ILE A 421 10.33 -3.45 7.33
N ARG A 422 11.37 -3.43 8.17
CA ARG A 422 11.76 -4.59 8.99
C ARG A 422 10.89 -4.74 10.24
N GLU A 423 10.62 -3.67 10.95
CA GLU A 423 10.09 -3.74 12.31
C GLU A 423 8.70 -3.12 12.41
N VAL A 424 7.67 -3.97 12.29
CA VAL A 424 6.28 -3.61 12.56
C VAL A 424 6.01 -3.45 14.06
N ASP A 425 6.77 -4.15 14.90
CA ASP A 425 6.71 -4.03 16.36
C ASP A 425 7.31 -2.69 16.82
N PHE A 426 6.60 -1.99 17.73
CA PHE A 426 6.98 -0.65 18.16
C PHE A 426 8.29 -0.62 18.95
N THR A 427 8.55 -1.65 19.75
CA THR A 427 9.77 -1.72 20.55
C THR A 427 10.96 -1.99 19.64
N LYS A 428 10.85 -3.00 18.77
CA LYS A 428 11.91 -3.37 17.82
C LYS A 428 12.21 -2.25 16.82
N TYR A 429 11.19 -1.52 16.34
CA TYR A 429 11.39 -0.36 15.47
C TYR A 429 12.26 0.71 16.16
N ASN A 430 11.93 1.05 17.40
CA ASN A 430 12.68 2.05 18.16
C ASN A 430 14.12 1.60 18.43
N GLU A 431 14.35 0.30 18.68
CA GLU A 431 15.69 -0.27 18.82
C GLU A 431 16.48 -0.21 17.50
N CYS A 432 15.83 -0.52 16.38
CA CYS A 432 16.42 -0.41 15.04
C CYS A 432 16.87 1.02 14.76
N VAL A 433 16.01 2.01 14.99
CA VAL A 433 16.32 3.43 14.77
C VAL A 433 17.50 3.85 15.65
N LYS A 434 17.46 3.56 16.96
CA LYS A 434 18.55 3.91 17.90
C LYS A 434 19.89 3.32 17.49
N THR A 435 19.90 2.05 17.08
CA THR A 435 21.13 1.32 16.72
C THR A 435 21.76 1.89 15.45
N ASN A 436 20.96 2.19 14.43
CA ASN A 436 21.47 2.70 13.16
C ASN A 436 21.84 4.19 13.22
N SER A 437 21.15 5.00 14.04
CA SER A 437 21.52 6.41 14.25
C SER A 437 22.82 6.56 15.06
N SER A 438 23.08 5.68 16.03
CA SER A 438 24.32 5.72 16.84
C SER A 438 25.56 5.23 16.08
N ALA A 439 25.42 4.24 15.20
CA ALA A 439 26.51 3.81 14.30
C ALA A 439 26.96 4.95 13.36
N SER A 440 26.02 5.75 12.86
CA SER A 440 26.29 6.96 12.06
C SER A 440 27.11 7.99 12.85
N ALA A 441 26.69 8.30 14.08
CA ALA A 441 27.40 9.25 14.95
C ALA A 441 28.84 8.81 15.24
N ALA A 442 29.07 7.53 15.56
CA ALA A 442 30.42 7.01 15.79
C ALA A 442 31.33 7.21 14.56
N SER A 443 30.85 6.86 13.36
CA SER A 443 31.65 7.03 12.12
C SER A 443 32.06 8.48 11.86
N SER A 444 31.17 9.44 12.13
CA SER A 444 31.43 10.87 11.96
C SER A 444 32.46 11.41 12.97
N VAL A 445 32.45 10.90 14.20
CA VAL A 445 33.45 11.24 15.23
C VAL A 445 34.83 10.72 14.85
N TRP A 446 34.93 9.48 14.36
CA TRP A 446 36.20 8.91 13.90
C TRP A 446 36.79 9.66 12.71
N LEU A 447 35.97 10.11 11.76
CA LEU A 447 36.39 10.97 10.63
C LEU A 447 36.90 12.33 11.10
N LEU A 448 36.20 12.98 12.05
CA LEU A 448 36.64 14.26 12.63
C LEU A 448 37.96 14.10 13.39
N VAL A 449 38.10 13.04 14.18
CA VAL A 449 39.34 12.73 14.91
C VAL A 449 40.49 12.45 13.94
N PHE A 450 40.25 11.68 12.87
CA PHE A 450 41.25 11.40 11.84
C PHE A 450 41.68 12.68 11.08
N CYS A 451 40.74 13.56 10.73
CA CYS A 451 41.03 14.87 10.14
C CYS A 451 41.84 15.77 11.09
N MET A 452 41.56 15.75 12.39
CA MET A 452 42.37 16.48 13.37
C MET A 452 43.79 15.92 13.48
N PHE A 453 43.96 14.60 13.47
CA PHE A 453 45.30 13.98 13.48
C PHE A 453 46.11 14.28 12.21
N LEU A 454 45.48 14.39 11.04
CA LEU A 454 46.14 14.82 9.81
C LEU A 454 46.52 16.32 9.83
N GLY A 455 45.74 17.15 10.51
CA GLY A 455 46.07 18.57 10.72
C GLY A 455 47.30 18.81 11.61
N PHE A 456 47.62 17.86 12.50
CA PHE A 456 48.83 17.91 13.34
C PHE A 456 50.09 17.32 12.68
N LEU A 457 49.96 16.73 11.48
CA LEU A 457 51.09 16.20 10.69
C LEU A 457 51.52 17.16 9.56
N SER A 458 51.16 18.43 9.62
CA SER A 458 51.80 19.45 8.78
C SER A 458 53.23 19.70 9.28
N PRO A 459 54.28 19.38 8.49
CA PRO A 459 55.64 19.71 8.87
C PRO A 459 55.80 21.23 8.88
N GLN A 460 56.33 21.75 10.00
CA GLN A 460 56.87 23.10 10.05
C GLN A 460 57.92 23.24 8.94
N SER A 461 57.58 23.96 7.88
CA SER A 461 58.54 24.43 6.90
C SER A 461 59.35 25.56 7.53
N VAL A 462 60.57 25.21 7.94
CA VAL A 462 61.69 26.12 8.20
C VAL A 462 62.15 26.72 6.88
N LEU A 463 61.91 28.02 6.68
CA LEU A 463 62.83 29.04 6.13
C LEU A 463 62.15 30.40 6.05
#